data_AF-A0A6N2SHP8-F1
#
_entry.id   AF-A0A6N2SHP8-F1
#
_cell.length_a   1.000
_cell.length_b   1.000
_cell.length_c   1.000
_cell.angle_alpha   90.00
_cell.angle_beta   90.00
_cell.angle_gamma   90.00
#
_symmetry.space_group_name_H-M   'P 1'
#
loop_
_entity.id
_entity.type
_entity.pdbx_description
1 polymer ?
#
loop_
_entity_poly.entity_id
_entity_poly.type
_entity_poly.pdbx_seq_one_letter_code
_entity_poly.pdbx_strand_id
1 'polypeptide(L)'
;MNDIKNLENKRLTILSNLKMVLLFLSGLAVLAFTYLYFSSNDFLTSLFIPSFCVIFLYQTYRNFIVKNFNYEFKNKLLREIITNISPNLDYFPNKFIDKKEFYYPNIYKIADFYGGNDLIEGKFKGVNIKLSDLFLQEEIITYDEKGNQKVRYETIFKGIFFIADFNKFFTSKTYVLSNKIAFLKKSGNRAYMDDVEFEKCFKTFTNDQINARYILTPNFMERVLKIKNYFKKELNFAFLDSKIYIYLEFNYDSFEPKLHDSLIGENSILEIYEKNILEILNLVEELNLNNKIWKNYGI
;
A
#
# COMPACT_ATOMS: atom_id res chain seq x y z
N MET A 1 -24.28 -8.10 8.95
CA MET A 1 -24.79 -7.21 10.04
C MET A 1 -24.39 -7.66 11.45
N ASN A 2 -24.50 -8.95 11.81
CA ASN A 2 -24.06 -9.43 13.14
C ASN A 2 -22.53 -9.38 13.33
N ASP A 3 -21.74 -9.75 12.31
CA ASP A 3 -20.27 -9.69 12.40
C ASP A 3 -19.74 -8.26 12.58
N ILE A 4 -20.33 -7.26 11.90
CA ILE A 4 -19.97 -5.84 12.05
C ILE A 4 -20.22 -5.39 13.49
N LYS A 5 -21.42 -5.65 14.04
CA LYS A 5 -21.75 -5.29 15.43
C LYS A 5 -20.83 -5.98 16.43
N ASN A 6 -20.52 -7.26 16.20
CA ASN A 6 -19.61 -8.02 17.06
C ASN A 6 -18.18 -7.44 17.04
N LEU A 7 -17.66 -7.09 15.86
CA LEU A 7 -16.34 -6.48 15.74
C LEU A 7 -16.29 -5.05 16.29
N GLU A 8 -17.36 -4.27 16.14
CA GLU A 8 -17.47 -2.94 16.72
C GLU A 8 -17.48 -3.00 18.26
N ASN A 9 -18.26 -3.91 18.84
CA ASN A 9 -18.25 -4.16 20.28
C ASN A 9 -16.86 -4.59 20.75
N LYS A 10 -16.20 -5.50 20.02
CA LYS A 10 -14.83 -5.92 20.31
C LYS A 10 -13.84 -4.76 20.25
N ARG A 11 -13.95 -3.86 19.26
CA ARG A 11 -13.15 -2.63 19.15
C ARG A 11 -13.28 -1.76 20.41
N LEU A 12 -14.51 -1.53 20.86
CA LEU A 12 -14.80 -0.76 22.08
C LEU A 12 -14.25 -1.45 23.34
N THR A 13 -14.39 -2.77 23.46
CA THR A 13 -13.79 -3.56 24.55
C THR A 13 -12.27 -3.44 24.54
N ILE A 14 -11.63 -3.50 23.37
CA ILE A 14 -10.18 -3.33 23.23
C ILE A 14 -9.76 -1.94 23.72
N LEU A 15 -10.45 -0.88 23.29
CA LEU A 15 -10.16 0.48 23.74
C LEU A 15 -10.29 0.64 25.26
N SER A 16 -11.34 0.06 25.85
CA SER A 16 -11.55 0.05 27.30
C SER A 16 -10.42 -0.71 28.02
N ASN A 17 -10.08 -1.91 27.55
CA ASN A 17 -9.02 -2.74 28.12
C ASN A 17 -7.65 -2.06 28.04
N LEU A 18 -7.34 -1.39 26.93
CA LEU A 18 -6.10 -0.63 26.79
C LEU A 18 -6.00 0.50 27.80
N LYS A 19 -7.11 1.21 28.08
CA LYS A 19 -7.15 2.24 29.12
C LYS A 19 -6.97 1.65 30.51
N MET A 20 -7.66 0.56 30.83
CA MET A 20 -7.55 -0.12 32.14
C MET A 20 -6.14 -0.65 32.38
N VAL A 21 -5.51 -1.29 31.38
CA VAL A 21 -4.13 -1.79 31.49
C VAL A 21 -3.14 -0.65 31.68
N LEU A 22 -3.30 0.47 30.96
CA LEU A 22 -2.44 1.64 31.15
C LEU A 22 -2.56 2.20 32.58
N LEU A 23 -3.78 2.35 33.09
CA LEU A 23 -4.03 2.80 34.47
C LEU A 23 -3.42 1.84 35.50
N PHE A 24 -3.62 0.53 35.33
CA PHE A 24 -3.07 -0.49 36.20
C PHE A 24 -1.54 -0.48 36.23
N LEU A 25 -0.89 -0.46 35.04
CA LEU A 25 0.56 -0.38 34.92
C LEU A 25 1.12 0.91 35.51
N SER A 26 0.42 2.04 35.34
CA SER A 26 0.83 3.32 35.94
C SER A 26 0.79 3.28 37.47
N GLY A 27 -0.22 2.64 38.06
CA GLY A 27 -0.31 2.46 39.52
C GLY A 27 0.83 1.59 40.06
N LEU A 28 1.15 0.49 39.38
CA LEU A 28 2.29 -0.36 39.72
C LEU A 28 3.63 0.40 39.60
N ALA A 29 3.77 1.25 38.59
CA ALA A 29 4.99 2.04 38.40
C ALA A 29 5.22 3.07 39.51
N VAL A 30 4.15 3.69 40.03
CA VAL A 30 4.24 4.60 41.18
C VAL A 30 4.71 3.84 42.42
N LEU A 31 4.16 2.64 42.68
CA LEU A 31 4.59 1.80 43.81
C LEU A 31 6.04 1.31 43.67
N ALA A 32 6.45 0.95 42.46
CA ALA A 32 7.83 0.55 42.18
C ALA A 32 8.79 1.74 42.32
N PHE A 33 8.40 2.92 41.84
CA PHE A 33 9.17 4.15 41.99
C PHE A 33 9.39 4.49 43.46
N THR A 34 8.34 4.47 44.28
CA THR A 34 8.47 4.81 45.71
C THR A 34 9.39 3.82 46.43
N TYR A 35 9.21 2.51 46.21
CA TYR A 35 10.08 1.48 46.80
C TYR A 35 11.55 1.65 46.39
N LEU A 36 11.82 1.83 45.09
CA LEU A 36 13.19 1.98 44.58
C LEU A 36 13.84 3.27 45.06
N TYR A 37 13.09 4.37 45.13
CA TYR A 37 13.59 5.66 45.61
C TYR A 37 14.06 5.57 47.07
N PHE A 38 13.24 4.96 47.95
CA PHE A 38 13.62 4.79 49.37
C PHE A 38 14.74 3.78 49.60
N SER A 39 14.89 2.79 48.72
CA SER A 39 15.92 1.75 48.86
C SER A 39 17.29 2.20 48.33
N SER A 40 17.31 2.91 47.21
CA SER A 40 18.56 3.28 46.50
C SER A 40 19.00 4.73 46.70
N ASN A 41 18.10 5.62 47.12
CA ASN A 41 18.27 7.09 47.11
C ASN A 41 18.67 7.69 45.76
N ASP A 42 18.52 6.94 44.65
CA ASP A 42 18.78 7.43 43.31
C ASP A 42 17.46 7.66 42.57
N PHE A 43 17.14 8.94 42.36
CA PHE A 43 15.92 9.38 41.70
C PHE A 43 15.85 8.95 40.22
N LEU A 44 16.97 8.94 39.51
CA LEU A 44 16.95 8.69 38.06
C LEU A 44 16.66 7.22 37.80
N THR A 45 17.37 6.31 38.46
CA THR A 45 17.13 4.87 38.29
C THR A 45 15.76 4.46 38.81
N SER A 46 15.29 5.06 39.92
CA SER A 46 13.94 4.79 40.44
C SER A 46 12.82 5.22 39.48
N LEU A 47 13.05 6.24 38.64
CA LEU A 47 12.09 6.73 37.67
C LEU A 47 12.13 5.98 36.33
N PHE A 48 13.34 5.75 35.78
CA PHE A 48 13.48 5.20 34.44
C PHE A 48 13.08 3.73 34.35
N ILE A 49 13.44 2.91 35.35
CA ILE A 49 13.17 1.46 35.31
C ILE A 49 11.66 1.16 35.25
N PRO A 50 10.82 1.66 36.17
CA PRO A 50 9.37 1.42 36.10
C PRO A 50 8.74 2.02 34.84
N SER A 51 9.17 3.22 34.43
CA SER A 51 8.64 3.90 33.25
C SER A 51 8.90 3.11 31.97
N PHE A 52 10.12 2.57 31.81
CA PHE A 52 10.47 1.69 30.70
C PHE A 52 9.64 0.41 30.71
N CYS A 53 9.46 -0.22 31.88
CA CYS A 53 8.62 -1.41 32.02
C CYS A 53 7.16 -1.14 31.62
N VAL A 54 6.57 -0.01 32.03
CA VAL A 54 5.20 0.37 31.63
C VAL A 54 5.10 0.50 30.12
N ILE A 55 6.00 1.25 29.49
CA ILE A 55 5.99 1.45 28.03
C ILE A 55 6.12 0.11 27.31
N PHE A 56 7.11 -0.70 27.70
CA PHE A 56 7.38 -1.99 27.07
C PHE A 56 6.21 -2.97 27.18
N LEU A 57 5.65 -3.15 28.38
CA LEU A 57 4.53 -4.05 28.63
C LEU A 57 3.25 -3.57 27.93
N TYR A 58 2.96 -2.27 28.03
CA TYR A 58 1.80 -1.68 27.36
C TYR A 58 1.87 -1.84 25.84
N GLN A 59 3.02 -1.55 25.24
CA GLN A 59 3.19 -1.60 23.80
C GLN A 59 3.14 -3.04 23.27
N THR A 60 3.70 -4.00 24.02
CA THR A 60 3.61 -5.43 23.70
C THR A 60 2.16 -5.93 23.73
N TYR A 61 1.43 -5.63 24.80
CA TYR A 61 0.02 -5.99 24.93
C TYR A 61 -0.85 -5.34 23.85
N ARG A 62 -0.66 -4.04 23.60
CA ARG A 62 -1.35 -3.29 22.55
C ARG A 62 -1.13 -3.93 21.18
N ASN A 63 0.12 -4.21 20.82
CA ASN A 63 0.45 -4.79 19.53
C ASN A 63 -0.19 -6.16 19.33
N PHE A 64 -0.19 -7.00 20.37
CA PHE A 64 -0.84 -8.32 20.33
C PHE A 64 -2.35 -8.22 20.05
N ILE A 65 -3.05 -7.36 20.79
CA ILE A 65 -4.50 -7.23 20.66
C ILE A 65 -4.91 -6.54 19.35
N VAL A 66 -4.21 -5.48 18.96
CA VAL A 66 -4.46 -4.76 17.69
C VAL A 66 -4.26 -5.71 16.51
N LYS A 67 -3.19 -6.52 16.52
CA LYS A 67 -2.93 -7.49 15.46
C LYS A 67 -4.06 -8.51 15.32
N ASN A 68 -4.58 -9.03 16.44
CA ASN A 68 -5.70 -9.96 16.42
C ASN A 68 -6.99 -9.31 15.88
N PHE A 69 -7.27 -8.06 16.28
CA PHE A 69 -8.40 -7.31 15.74
C PHE A 69 -8.27 -7.09 14.23
N ASN A 70 -7.10 -6.64 13.76
CA ASN A 70 -6.83 -6.43 12.34
C ASN A 70 -6.98 -7.72 11.53
N TYR A 71 -6.52 -8.85 12.08
CA TYR A 71 -6.69 -10.17 11.45
C TYR A 71 -8.17 -10.52 11.26
N GLU A 72 -9.01 -10.35 12.28
CA GLU A 72 -10.44 -10.64 12.16
C GLU A 72 -11.16 -9.64 11.25
N PHE A 73 -10.83 -8.36 11.35
CA PHE A 73 -11.36 -7.31 10.48
C PHE A 73 -11.11 -7.64 9.01
N LYS A 74 -9.86 -7.96 8.65
CA LYS A 74 -9.49 -8.30 7.27
C LYS A 74 -10.19 -9.58 6.80
N ASN A 75 -10.17 -10.65 7.60
CA ASN A 75 -10.72 -11.94 7.18
C ASN A 75 -12.24 -11.97 7.08
N LYS A 76 -12.95 -11.16 7.87
CA LYS A 76 -14.41 -11.10 7.85
C LYS A 76 -14.91 -9.94 7.00
N LEU A 77 -14.66 -8.71 7.44
CA LEU A 77 -15.30 -7.52 6.88
C LEU A 77 -14.70 -7.12 5.55
N LEU A 78 -13.36 -7.05 5.45
CA LEU A 78 -12.73 -6.66 4.19
C LEU A 78 -12.95 -7.70 3.09
N ARG A 79 -12.93 -8.99 3.46
CA ARG A 79 -13.32 -10.08 2.56
C ARG A 79 -14.75 -9.91 2.07
N GLU A 80 -15.70 -9.66 2.96
CA GLU A 80 -17.12 -9.44 2.61
C GLU A 80 -17.28 -8.24 1.65
N ILE A 81 -16.59 -7.12 1.92
CA ILE A 81 -16.58 -5.95 1.03
C ILE A 81 -16.11 -6.34 -0.38
N ILE A 82 -14.97 -7.02 -0.50
CA ILE A 82 -14.39 -7.39 -1.79
C ILE A 82 -15.32 -8.35 -2.55
N THR A 83 -15.86 -9.36 -1.87
CA THR A 83 -16.81 -10.31 -2.46
C THR A 83 -18.09 -9.61 -2.93
N ASN A 84 -18.59 -8.62 -2.17
CA ASN A 84 -19.78 -7.84 -2.54
C ASN A 84 -19.52 -6.95 -3.76
N ILE A 85 -18.32 -6.35 -3.86
CA ILE A 85 -17.91 -5.56 -5.04
C ILE A 85 -17.84 -6.46 -6.28
N SER A 86 -17.22 -7.64 -6.17
CA SER A 86 -17.23 -8.63 -7.23
C SER A 86 -17.01 -10.04 -6.70
N PRO A 87 -17.90 -11.01 -6.98
CA PRO A 87 -17.74 -12.39 -6.54
C PRO A 87 -16.61 -13.13 -7.27
N ASN A 88 -16.04 -12.53 -8.31
CA ASN A 88 -14.93 -13.09 -9.09
C ASN A 88 -13.55 -12.57 -8.60
N LEU A 89 -13.52 -11.89 -7.46
CA LEU A 89 -12.29 -11.44 -6.82
C LEU A 89 -12.05 -12.24 -5.54
N ASP A 90 -10.85 -12.79 -5.45
CA ASP A 90 -10.36 -13.45 -4.25
C ASP A 90 -9.49 -12.48 -3.45
N TYR A 91 -9.64 -12.55 -2.13
CA TYR A 91 -8.88 -11.74 -1.18
C TYR A 91 -8.03 -12.60 -0.24
N PHE A 92 -6.76 -12.25 -0.12
CA PHE A 92 -5.78 -12.94 0.71
C PHE A 92 -5.00 -11.93 1.59
N PRO A 93 -5.42 -11.72 2.85
CA PRO A 93 -4.89 -10.63 3.69
C PRO A 93 -3.38 -10.75 4.00
N ASN A 94 -2.86 -11.97 4.07
CA ASN A 94 -1.45 -12.23 4.42
C ASN A 94 -0.59 -12.59 3.19
N LYS A 95 -1.14 -12.45 1.99
CA LYS A 95 -0.39 -12.62 0.74
C LYS A 95 -0.22 -11.28 0.05
N PHE A 96 0.74 -11.21 -0.86
CA PHE A 96 1.03 -10.05 -1.69
C PHE A 96 1.66 -10.53 -3.00
N ILE A 97 1.71 -9.66 -4.00
CA ILE A 97 2.36 -9.96 -5.28
C ILE A 97 3.83 -10.27 -5.04
N ASP A 98 4.38 -11.27 -5.73
CA ASP A 98 5.75 -11.69 -5.48
C ASP A 98 6.78 -10.74 -6.12
N LYS A 99 8.01 -10.80 -5.58
CA LYS A 99 9.12 -9.95 -6.04
C LYS A 99 9.40 -10.05 -7.53
N LYS A 100 9.25 -11.23 -8.14
CA LYS A 100 9.54 -11.42 -9.57
C LYS A 100 8.55 -10.64 -10.42
N GLU A 101 7.25 -10.69 -10.08
CA GLU A 101 6.22 -9.90 -10.75
C GLU A 101 6.44 -8.40 -10.58
N PHE A 102 6.78 -7.94 -9.37
CA PHE A 102 7.02 -6.51 -9.10
C PHE A 102 8.22 -5.95 -9.88
N TYR A 103 9.33 -6.69 -9.92
CA TYR A 103 10.55 -6.25 -10.61
C TYR A 103 10.56 -6.56 -12.11
N TYR A 104 9.57 -7.30 -12.64
CA TYR A 104 9.52 -7.67 -14.05
C TYR A 104 9.56 -6.44 -15.00
N PRO A 105 8.82 -5.34 -14.75
CA PRO A 105 8.94 -4.11 -15.53
C PRO A 105 10.29 -3.37 -15.39
N ASN A 106 11.10 -3.73 -14.39
CA ASN A 106 12.40 -3.12 -14.08
C ASN A 106 12.33 -1.58 -13.92
N ILE A 107 11.29 -1.07 -13.25
CA ILE A 107 11.13 0.37 -12.96
C ILE A 107 11.89 0.76 -11.69
N TYR A 108 11.79 -0.07 -10.65
CA TYR A 108 12.44 0.17 -9.36
C TYR A 108 13.70 -0.66 -9.21
N LYS A 109 14.66 -0.14 -8.43
CA LYS A 109 15.84 -0.90 -8.00
C LYS A 109 15.43 -2.02 -7.05
N ILE A 110 16.26 -3.06 -6.98
CA ILE A 110 16.07 -4.18 -6.06
C ILE A 110 16.25 -3.68 -4.62
N ALA A 111 15.26 -3.95 -3.78
CA ALA A 111 15.25 -3.62 -2.36
C ALA A 111 15.87 -4.74 -1.51
N ASP A 112 16.48 -4.37 -0.39
CA ASP A 112 16.97 -5.32 0.62
C ASP A 112 15.80 -5.92 1.41
N PHE A 113 14.80 -5.10 1.71
CA PHE A 113 13.55 -5.53 2.30
C PHE A 113 12.41 -5.48 1.27
N TYR A 114 11.68 -6.59 1.13
CA TYR A 114 10.49 -6.71 0.30
C TYR A 114 9.38 -7.36 1.11
N GLY A 115 8.31 -6.62 1.37
CA GLY A 115 7.13 -7.10 2.07
C GLY A 115 5.85 -6.51 1.50
N GLY A 116 4.73 -7.00 2.01
CA GLY A 116 3.40 -6.54 1.62
C GLY A 116 2.30 -7.33 2.31
N ASN A 117 1.08 -6.99 1.96
CA ASN A 117 -0.14 -7.63 2.43
C ASN A 117 -1.29 -7.38 1.43
N ASP A 118 -2.47 -7.88 1.75
CA ASP A 118 -3.72 -7.51 1.10
C ASP A 118 -3.79 -7.79 -0.41
N LEU A 119 -3.38 -9.00 -0.82
CA LEU A 119 -3.53 -9.46 -2.19
C LEU A 119 -5.02 -9.61 -2.57
N ILE A 120 -5.41 -8.92 -3.64
CA ILE A 120 -6.68 -9.11 -4.35
C ILE A 120 -6.36 -9.57 -5.78
N GLU A 121 -6.94 -10.68 -6.21
CA GLU A 121 -6.75 -11.18 -7.56
C GLU A 121 -8.02 -11.81 -8.13
N GLY A 122 -8.13 -11.84 -9.46
CA GLY A 122 -9.29 -12.42 -10.13
C GLY A 122 -9.77 -11.56 -11.28
N LYS A 123 -11.06 -11.60 -11.58
CA LYS A 123 -11.63 -10.94 -12.76
C LYS A 123 -12.58 -9.81 -12.37
N PHE A 124 -12.19 -8.57 -12.64
CA PHE A 124 -13.03 -7.40 -12.44
C PHE A 124 -13.48 -6.84 -13.79
N LYS A 125 -14.80 -6.71 -14.00
CA LYS A 125 -15.39 -6.14 -15.22
C LYS A 125 -14.83 -6.72 -16.53
N GLY A 126 -14.53 -8.03 -16.53
CA GLY A 126 -14.05 -8.74 -17.70
C GLY A 126 -12.52 -8.78 -17.87
N VAL A 127 -11.76 -8.11 -17.01
CA VAL A 127 -10.30 -7.99 -17.05
C VAL A 127 -9.70 -8.77 -15.89
N ASN A 128 -8.66 -9.57 -16.15
CA ASN A 128 -7.90 -10.20 -15.07
C ASN A 128 -7.04 -9.14 -14.40
N ILE A 129 -7.13 -9.06 -13.08
CA ILE A 129 -6.40 -8.12 -12.26
C ILE A 129 -5.70 -8.84 -11.12
N LYS A 130 -4.62 -8.23 -10.64
CA LYS A 130 -3.91 -8.64 -9.43
C LYS A 130 -3.35 -7.38 -8.77
N LEU A 131 -3.65 -7.15 -7.51
CA LEU A 131 -3.13 -6.01 -6.77
C LEU A 131 -2.80 -6.37 -5.32
N SER A 132 -1.83 -5.69 -4.73
CA SER A 132 -1.53 -5.81 -3.30
C SER A 132 -0.86 -4.53 -2.79
N ASP A 133 -0.93 -4.29 -1.48
CA ASP A 133 -0.12 -3.26 -0.84
C ASP A 133 1.30 -3.81 -0.59
N LEU A 134 2.31 -3.05 -0.99
CA LEU A 134 3.71 -3.43 -0.91
C LEU A 134 4.53 -2.36 -0.21
N PHE A 135 5.53 -2.81 0.53
CA PHE A 135 6.49 -1.98 1.22
C PHE A 135 7.92 -2.49 1.01
N LEU A 136 8.73 -1.65 0.38
CA LEU A 136 10.10 -1.95 -0.02
C LEU A 136 11.07 -0.92 0.58
N GLN A 137 12.19 -1.41 1.13
CA GLN A 137 13.23 -0.56 1.70
C GLN A 137 14.63 -0.99 1.29
N GLU A 138 15.51 -0.01 1.14
CA GLU A 138 16.97 -0.20 1.03
C GLU A 138 17.63 0.05 2.37
N GLU A 139 18.60 -0.79 2.71
CA GLU A 139 19.49 -0.59 3.83
C GLU A 139 20.70 0.25 3.40
N ILE A 140 20.88 1.41 4.03
CA ILE A 140 22.00 2.31 3.76
C ILE A 140 22.91 2.33 4.96
N ILE A 141 24.15 1.93 4.72
CA ILE A 141 25.22 1.93 5.70
C ILE A 141 26.09 3.18 5.48
N THR A 142 26.22 4.02 6.51
CA THR A 142 27.14 5.15 6.54
C THR A 142 28.09 5.04 7.73
N TYR A 143 29.20 5.78 7.68
CA TYR A 143 30.18 5.85 8.75
C TYR A 143 30.30 7.30 9.22
N ASP A 144 30.33 7.53 10.53
CA ASP A 144 30.62 8.86 11.06
C ASP A 144 32.13 9.17 11.03
N GLU A 145 32.49 10.42 11.35
CA GLU A 145 33.90 10.87 11.40
C GLU A 145 34.76 10.07 12.38
N LYS A 146 34.15 9.33 13.31
CA LYS A 146 34.80 8.46 14.30
C LYS A 146 34.83 6.99 13.86
N GLY A 147 34.34 6.66 12.66
CA GLY A 147 34.31 5.31 12.12
C GLY A 147 33.14 4.44 12.59
N ASN A 148 32.16 4.99 13.33
CA ASN A 148 31.01 4.21 13.78
C ASN A 148 30.02 4.01 12.64
N GLN A 149 29.58 2.76 12.48
CA GLN A 149 28.56 2.39 11.50
C GLN A 149 27.18 2.92 11.91
N LYS A 150 26.49 3.56 10.97
CA LYS A 150 25.09 3.97 11.08
C LYS A 150 24.29 3.27 9.99
N VAL A 151 23.25 2.57 10.40
CA VAL A 151 22.30 1.92 9.50
C VAL A 151 21.03 2.75 9.44
N ARG A 152 20.60 3.11 8.24
CA ARG A 152 19.30 3.76 8.00
C ARG A 152 18.57 3.04 6.89
N TYR A 153 17.24 3.02 6.96
CA TYR A 153 16.41 2.42 5.93
C TYR A 153 15.74 3.52 5.10
N GLU A 154 15.87 3.46 3.78
CA GLU A 154 15.17 4.35 2.86
C GLU A 154 14.06 3.61 2.12
N THR A 155 12.86 4.18 2.11
CA THR A 155 11.71 3.61 1.40
C THR A 155 11.91 3.75 -0.11
N ILE A 156 11.92 2.62 -0.82
CA ILE A 156 11.93 2.57 -2.29
C ILE A 156 10.51 2.70 -2.83
N PHE A 157 9.57 1.96 -2.25
CA PHE A 157 8.17 1.95 -2.65
C PHE A 157 7.29 1.65 -1.44
N LYS A 158 6.17 2.37 -1.31
CA LYS A 158 5.13 2.08 -0.31
C LYS A 158 3.76 2.45 -0.85
N GLY A 159 2.93 1.44 -1.13
CA GLY A 159 1.57 1.61 -1.62
C GLY A 159 1.12 0.46 -2.52
N ILE A 160 0.16 0.74 -3.41
CA ILE A 160 -0.52 -0.29 -4.20
C ILE A 160 0.25 -0.57 -5.50
N PHE A 161 0.58 -1.85 -5.70
CA PHE A 161 0.99 -2.36 -7.00
C PHE A 161 -0.18 -3.08 -7.65
N PHE A 162 -0.53 -2.69 -8.88
CA PHE A 162 -1.71 -3.17 -9.59
C PHE A 162 -1.32 -3.65 -10.99
N ILE A 163 -1.66 -4.89 -11.31
CA ILE A 163 -1.42 -5.54 -12.60
C ILE A 163 -2.79 -5.82 -13.21
N ALA A 164 -2.94 -5.49 -14.49
CA ALA A 164 -4.13 -5.86 -15.25
C ALA A 164 -3.80 -6.27 -16.68
N ASP A 165 -4.63 -7.15 -17.23
CA ASP A 165 -4.58 -7.47 -18.65
C ASP A 165 -4.95 -6.23 -19.47
N PHE A 166 -4.18 -5.99 -20.53
CA PHE A 166 -4.40 -4.91 -21.49
C PHE A 166 -4.86 -5.54 -22.80
N ASN A 167 -6.11 -5.28 -23.21
CA ASN A 167 -6.72 -5.89 -24.40
C ASN A 167 -6.14 -5.40 -25.76
N LYS A 168 -4.93 -4.84 -25.77
CA LYS A 168 -4.16 -4.56 -26.99
C LYS A 168 -2.96 -5.52 -27.04
N PHE A 169 -2.72 -6.12 -28.20
CA PHE A 169 -1.50 -6.87 -28.45
C PHE A 169 -0.37 -5.91 -28.80
N PHE A 170 0.72 -5.97 -28.04
CA PHE A 170 1.91 -5.19 -28.31
C PHE A 170 3.13 -5.95 -27.78
N THR A 171 4.23 -5.90 -28.52
CA THR A 171 5.53 -6.50 -28.15
C THR A 171 6.51 -5.45 -27.61
N SER A 172 6.12 -4.17 -27.65
CA SER A 172 6.91 -3.07 -27.14
C SER A 172 6.90 -3.01 -25.62
N LYS A 173 7.99 -2.50 -25.05
CA LYS A 173 8.07 -2.16 -23.63
C LYS A 173 7.96 -0.65 -23.54
N THR A 174 6.86 -0.15 -22.99
CA THR A 174 6.62 1.29 -22.82
C THR A 174 6.45 1.61 -21.35
N TYR A 175 7.11 2.66 -20.87
CA TYR A 175 7.11 3.09 -19.49
C TYR A 175 6.65 4.53 -19.41
N VAL A 176 5.69 4.83 -18.54
CA VAL A 176 5.24 6.19 -18.23
C VAL A 176 5.57 6.46 -16.79
N LEU A 177 6.61 7.26 -16.56
CA LEU A 177 7.20 7.44 -15.24
C LEU A 177 6.99 8.86 -14.76
N SER A 178 6.68 9.02 -13.47
CA SER A 178 6.70 10.34 -12.87
C SER A 178 8.11 10.92 -12.92
N ASN A 179 8.24 12.24 -12.86
CA ASN A 179 9.56 12.89 -13.00
C ASN A 179 10.59 12.34 -12.00
N LYS A 180 10.18 12.11 -10.74
CA LYS A 180 11.05 11.55 -9.69
C LYS A 180 11.71 10.23 -10.12
N ILE A 181 10.93 9.30 -10.67
CA ILE A 181 11.43 7.98 -11.09
C ILE A 181 12.08 8.03 -12.47
N ALA A 182 11.58 8.87 -13.37
CA ALA A 182 12.13 9.04 -14.71
C ALA A 182 13.64 9.35 -14.70
N PHE A 183 14.10 10.16 -13.74
CA PHE A 183 15.54 10.46 -13.58
C PHE A 183 16.41 9.23 -13.26
N LEU A 184 15.81 8.15 -12.74
CA LEU A 184 16.52 6.93 -12.35
C LEU A 184 16.49 5.86 -13.45
N LYS A 185 15.66 6.00 -14.48
CA LYS A 185 15.42 4.96 -15.50
C LYS A 185 16.52 4.94 -16.56
N LYS A 186 17.10 3.76 -16.78
CA LYS A 186 18.18 3.53 -17.77
C LYS A 186 17.77 2.68 -18.98
N SER A 187 16.49 2.30 -19.11
CA SER A 187 16.03 1.36 -20.14
C SER A 187 14.98 1.98 -21.06
N GLY A 188 15.21 1.83 -22.38
CA GLY A 188 14.39 2.41 -23.44
C GLY A 188 14.84 3.81 -23.84
N ASN A 189 14.42 4.25 -25.03
CA ASN A 189 14.67 5.60 -25.53
C ASN A 189 13.53 6.53 -25.10
N ARG A 190 13.86 7.79 -24.81
CA ARG A 190 12.86 8.82 -24.53
C ARG A 190 11.94 9.00 -25.75
N ALA A 191 10.63 8.92 -25.52
CA ALA A 191 9.61 9.19 -26.54
C ALA A 191 8.76 10.39 -26.15
N TYR A 192 8.96 11.53 -26.80
CA TYR A 192 8.18 12.74 -26.55
C TYR A 192 6.73 12.54 -27.03
N MET A 193 5.79 12.79 -26.13
CA MET A 193 4.35 12.72 -26.42
C MET A 193 3.82 14.11 -26.78
N ASP A 194 2.73 14.14 -27.54
CA ASP A 194 2.18 15.39 -28.09
C ASP A 194 1.32 16.17 -27.07
N ASP A 195 1.08 15.61 -25.89
CA ASP A 195 0.34 16.25 -24.79
C ASP A 195 1.29 16.96 -23.83
N VAL A 196 1.20 18.29 -23.79
CA VAL A 196 2.07 19.16 -22.97
C VAL A 196 1.83 18.96 -21.47
N GLU A 197 0.60 18.72 -21.04
CA GLU A 197 0.30 18.52 -19.61
C GLU A 197 0.79 17.15 -19.13
N PHE A 198 0.63 16.14 -19.98
CA PHE A 198 1.18 14.81 -19.76
C PHE A 198 2.71 14.88 -19.65
N GLU A 199 3.38 15.57 -20.58
CA GLU A 199 4.84 15.74 -20.60
C GLU A 199 5.39 16.51 -19.40
N LYS A 200 4.60 17.39 -18.77
CA LYS A 200 4.96 18.03 -17.49
C LYS A 200 4.93 17.04 -16.34
N CYS A 201 3.96 16.14 -16.35
CA CYS A 201 3.69 15.21 -15.26
C CYS A 201 4.51 13.92 -15.32
N PHE A 202 4.80 13.45 -16.53
CA PHE A 202 5.36 12.16 -16.81
C PHE A 202 6.41 12.23 -17.92
N LYS A 203 7.32 11.25 -17.91
CA LYS A 203 8.26 10.98 -19.00
C LYS A 203 8.05 9.57 -19.51
N THR A 204 7.93 9.46 -20.83
CA THR A 204 7.73 8.19 -21.53
C THR A 204 9.05 7.64 -22.07
N PHE A 205 9.34 6.38 -21.77
CA PHE A 205 10.47 5.64 -22.33
C PHE A 205 9.98 4.39 -23.02
N THR A 206 10.55 4.04 -24.18
CA THR A 206 10.11 2.88 -24.95
C THR A 206 11.21 2.32 -25.84
N ASN A 207 11.11 1.04 -26.20
CA ASN A 207 11.93 0.46 -27.27
C ASN A 207 11.29 0.60 -28.67
N ASP A 208 10.04 1.05 -28.75
CA ASP A 208 9.31 1.25 -30.00
C ASP A 208 8.40 2.47 -29.89
N GLN A 209 8.85 3.57 -30.51
CA GLN A 209 8.15 4.84 -30.44
C GLN A 209 6.80 4.85 -31.19
N ILE A 210 6.64 4.00 -32.20
CA ILE A 210 5.40 3.92 -32.98
C ILE A 210 4.34 3.22 -32.12
N ASN A 211 4.66 2.04 -31.60
CA ASN A 211 3.76 1.30 -30.72
C ASN A 211 3.45 2.06 -29.42
N ALA A 212 4.40 2.84 -28.89
CA ALA A 212 4.14 3.68 -27.72
C ALA A 212 2.99 4.68 -27.95
N ARG A 213 2.89 5.30 -29.14
CA ARG A 213 1.80 6.23 -29.49
C ARG A 213 0.46 5.53 -29.71
N TYR A 214 0.49 4.26 -30.10
CA TYR A 214 -0.71 3.43 -30.18
C TYR A 214 -1.26 3.03 -28.80
N ILE A 215 -0.37 2.84 -27.82
CA ILE A 215 -0.74 2.62 -26.42
C ILE A 215 -1.23 3.93 -25.80
N LEU A 216 -0.39 4.98 -25.88
CA LEU A 216 -0.58 6.30 -25.29
C LEU A 216 -1.24 7.26 -26.27
N THR A 217 -2.45 6.91 -26.69
CA THR A 217 -3.28 7.85 -27.47
C THR A 217 -3.61 9.09 -26.62
N PRO A 218 -3.96 10.24 -27.23
CA PRO A 218 -4.34 11.44 -26.49
C PRO A 218 -5.36 11.18 -25.37
N ASN A 219 -6.45 10.46 -25.68
CA ASN A 219 -7.46 10.06 -24.69
C ASN A 219 -6.89 9.17 -23.56
N PHE A 220 -5.92 8.29 -23.85
CA PHE A 220 -5.27 7.50 -22.79
C PHE A 220 -4.40 8.38 -21.88
N MET A 221 -3.66 9.34 -22.45
CA MET A 221 -2.87 10.30 -21.67
C MET A 221 -3.74 11.17 -20.76
N GLU A 222 -4.89 11.65 -21.26
CA GLU A 222 -5.89 12.38 -20.47
C GLU A 222 -6.41 11.54 -19.29
N ARG A 223 -6.67 10.25 -19.50
CA ARG A 223 -7.08 9.32 -18.44
C ARG A 223 -6.00 9.15 -17.37
N VAL A 224 -4.74 9.00 -17.78
CA VAL A 224 -3.60 8.95 -16.86
C VAL A 224 -3.49 10.25 -16.04
N LEU A 225 -3.69 11.41 -16.66
CA LEU A 225 -3.71 12.71 -15.98
C LEU A 225 -4.89 12.81 -14.98
N LYS A 226 -6.08 12.34 -15.36
CA LYS A 226 -7.25 12.29 -14.47
C LYS A 226 -6.96 11.45 -13.22
N ILE A 227 -6.37 10.27 -13.39
CA ILE A 227 -5.98 9.38 -12.28
C ILE A 227 -4.93 10.06 -11.38
N LYS A 228 -3.92 10.73 -11.98
CA LYS A 228 -2.93 11.51 -11.22
C LYS A 228 -3.58 12.61 -10.37
N ASN A 229 -4.47 13.39 -10.97
CA ASN A 229 -5.15 14.49 -10.29
C ASN A 229 -6.13 14.01 -9.21
N TYR A 230 -6.68 12.81 -9.40
CA TYR A 230 -7.57 12.17 -8.44
C TYR A 230 -6.82 11.72 -7.18
N PHE A 231 -5.82 10.84 -7.33
CA PHE A 231 -5.08 10.31 -6.18
C PHE A 231 -4.11 11.33 -5.57
N LYS A 232 -3.60 12.29 -6.37
CA LYS A 232 -2.58 13.27 -5.96
C LYS A 232 -1.34 12.59 -5.34
N LYS A 233 -0.94 11.46 -5.92
CA LYS A 233 0.22 10.65 -5.52
C LYS A 233 1.12 10.39 -6.70
N GLU A 234 2.34 9.94 -6.39
CA GLU A 234 3.27 9.46 -7.42
C GLU A 234 2.68 8.21 -8.09
N LEU A 235 2.69 8.24 -9.41
CA LEU A 235 2.13 7.21 -10.28
C LEU A 235 3.16 6.82 -11.31
N ASN A 236 3.31 5.52 -11.54
CA ASN A 236 4.15 5.01 -12.61
C ASN A 236 3.43 3.86 -13.31
N PHE A 237 3.63 3.76 -14.61
CA PHE A 237 3.02 2.74 -15.45
C PHE A 237 4.08 2.03 -16.29
N ALA A 238 3.87 0.73 -16.49
CA ALA A 238 4.58 -0.05 -17.48
C ALA A 238 3.59 -0.82 -18.35
N PHE A 239 3.88 -0.89 -19.63
CA PHE A 239 3.14 -1.67 -20.62
C PHE A 239 4.12 -2.68 -21.20
N LEU A 240 3.86 -3.95 -20.94
CA LEU A 240 4.66 -5.08 -21.42
C LEU A 240 3.80 -6.35 -21.47
N ASP A 241 4.03 -7.16 -22.51
CA ASP A 241 3.37 -8.46 -22.72
C ASP A 241 1.85 -8.42 -22.58
N SER A 242 1.22 -7.42 -23.21
CA SER A 242 -0.22 -7.20 -23.13
C SER A 242 -0.77 -7.04 -21.72
N LYS A 243 0.05 -6.54 -20.78
CA LYS A 243 -0.36 -6.13 -19.44
C LYS A 243 0.02 -4.70 -19.16
N ILE A 244 -0.74 -4.09 -18.26
CA ILE A 244 -0.41 -2.83 -17.62
C ILE A 244 -0.03 -3.09 -16.16
N TYR A 245 1.06 -2.47 -15.75
CA TYR A 245 1.59 -2.49 -14.38
C TYR A 245 1.51 -1.06 -13.86
N ILE A 246 0.81 -0.85 -12.75
CA ILE A 246 0.53 0.46 -12.18
C ILE A 246 1.08 0.47 -10.75
N TYR A 247 1.85 1.51 -10.44
CA TYR A 247 2.46 1.72 -9.13
C TYR A 247 1.89 3.00 -8.52
N LEU A 248 1.13 2.86 -7.44
CA LEU A 248 0.48 3.95 -6.70
C LEU A 248 1.18 4.15 -5.35
N GLU A 249 2.04 5.17 -5.22
CA GLU A 249 2.80 5.41 -3.98
C GLU A 249 2.00 6.25 -2.97
N PHE A 250 1.12 5.58 -2.21
CA PHE A 250 0.36 6.23 -1.14
C PHE A 250 1.26 6.72 0.01
N ASN A 251 2.36 6.02 0.28
CA ASN A 251 3.30 6.20 1.39
C ASN A 251 2.76 5.83 2.78
N TYR A 252 1.70 5.02 2.83
CA TYR A 252 1.12 4.46 4.06
C TYR A 252 0.54 3.07 3.77
N ASP A 253 0.21 2.30 4.81
CA ASP A 253 -0.49 1.01 4.68
C ASP A 253 -1.99 1.27 4.47
N SER A 254 -2.53 0.78 3.36
CA SER A 254 -3.81 1.21 2.79
C SER A 254 -5.02 0.58 3.48
N PHE A 255 -4.87 -0.58 4.12
CA PHE A 255 -6.01 -1.38 4.61
C PHE A 255 -5.89 -1.85 6.08
N GLU A 256 -5.17 -1.10 6.91
CA GLU A 256 -5.14 -1.33 8.36
C GLU A 256 -6.06 -0.36 9.13
N PRO A 257 -7.16 -0.85 9.75
CA PRO A 257 -8.09 0.02 10.45
C PRO A 257 -7.43 0.58 11.71
N LYS A 258 -7.61 1.88 11.96
CA LYS A 258 -7.20 2.45 13.24
C LYS A 258 -8.26 2.14 14.28
N LEU A 259 -7.85 1.70 15.47
CA LEU A 259 -8.80 1.35 16.54
C LEU A 259 -9.76 2.47 16.94
N HIS A 260 -9.42 3.74 16.71
CA HIS A 260 -10.30 4.86 17.03
C HIS A 260 -11.40 5.09 16.00
N ASP A 261 -11.27 4.54 14.79
CA ASP A 261 -12.25 4.69 13.72
C ASP A 261 -13.42 3.72 13.94
N SER A 262 -14.65 4.23 13.83
CA SER A 262 -15.87 3.43 13.99
C SER A 262 -16.09 2.51 12.80
N LEU A 263 -16.56 1.28 13.05
CA LEU A 263 -17.01 0.37 11.99
C LEU A 263 -18.45 0.65 11.53
N ILE A 264 -19.20 1.48 12.25
CA ILE A 264 -20.63 1.74 12.01
C ILE A 264 -20.89 3.26 11.93
N GLY A 265 -21.90 3.63 11.15
CA GLY A 265 -22.36 5.01 10.99
C GLY A 265 -21.80 5.66 9.73
N GLU A 266 -22.27 6.87 9.46
CA GLU A 266 -21.79 7.67 8.32
C GLU A 266 -20.28 7.94 8.46
N ASN A 267 -19.55 7.76 7.36
CA ASN A 267 -18.09 7.86 7.31
C ASN A 267 -17.38 6.80 8.17
N SER A 268 -18.02 5.64 8.38
CA SER A 268 -17.34 4.51 9.01
C SER A 268 -16.13 4.06 8.18
N ILE A 269 -15.17 3.41 8.84
CA ILE A 269 -13.98 2.89 8.15
C ILE A 269 -14.34 1.84 7.08
N LEU A 270 -15.48 1.16 7.23
CA LEU A 270 -15.99 0.22 6.23
C LEU A 270 -16.39 0.93 4.94
N GLU A 271 -17.18 2.01 5.04
CA GLU A 271 -17.56 2.83 3.88
C GLU A 271 -16.33 3.42 3.19
N ILE A 272 -15.35 3.89 3.98
CA ILE A 272 -14.10 4.44 3.46
C ILE A 272 -13.30 3.36 2.70
N TYR A 273 -13.18 2.14 3.24
CA TYR A 273 -12.45 1.07 2.57
C TYR A 273 -13.17 0.52 1.36
N GLU A 274 -14.49 0.36 1.40
CA GLU A 274 -15.27 -0.01 0.23
C GLU A 274 -15.04 1.00 -0.90
N LYS A 275 -15.12 2.29 -0.59
CA LYS A 275 -14.83 3.36 -1.54
C LYS A 275 -13.40 3.30 -2.07
N ASN A 276 -12.38 3.21 -1.20
CA ASN A 276 -10.98 3.17 -1.62
C ASN A 276 -10.67 1.95 -2.51
N ILE A 277 -11.22 0.78 -2.18
CA ILE A 277 -11.07 -0.44 -2.98
C ILE A 277 -11.74 -0.24 -4.34
N LEU A 278 -12.97 0.29 -4.38
CA LEU A 278 -13.67 0.57 -5.62
C LEU A 278 -12.90 1.57 -6.51
N GLU A 279 -12.30 2.61 -5.94
CA GLU A 279 -11.48 3.58 -6.66
C GLU A 279 -10.27 2.92 -7.34
N ILE A 280 -9.56 2.03 -6.64
CA ILE A 280 -8.43 1.28 -7.20
C ILE A 280 -8.91 0.30 -8.28
N LEU A 281 -9.97 -0.46 -8.02
CA LEU A 281 -10.52 -1.42 -8.98
C LEU A 281 -11.06 -0.73 -10.25
N ASN A 282 -11.64 0.45 -10.11
CA ASN A 282 -12.15 1.24 -11.23
C ASN A 282 -11.06 1.82 -12.13
N LEU A 283 -9.77 1.67 -11.81
CA LEU A 283 -8.69 1.86 -12.79
C LEU A 283 -8.93 1.05 -14.07
N VAL A 284 -9.59 -0.11 -13.97
CA VAL A 284 -10.01 -0.91 -15.13
C VAL A 284 -10.89 -0.12 -16.10
N GLU A 285 -11.88 0.63 -15.60
CA GLU A 285 -12.78 1.43 -16.45
C GLU A 285 -12.19 2.78 -16.80
N GLU A 286 -11.52 3.44 -15.85
CA GLU A 286 -10.91 4.75 -16.06
C GLU A 286 -9.82 4.68 -17.13
N LEU A 287 -9.07 3.57 -17.21
CA LEU A 287 -8.10 3.32 -18.28
C LEU A 287 -8.69 2.57 -19.49
N ASN A 288 -10.00 2.28 -19.47
CA ASN A 288 -10.72 1.58 -20.54
C ASN A 288 -10.12 0.20 -20.90
N LEU A 289 -9.63 -0.53 -19.88
CA LEU A 289 -8.96 -1.82 -20.04
C LEU A 289 -9.91 -2.93 -20.49
N ASN A 290 -11.19 -2.82 -20.12
CA ASN A 290 -12.27 -3.75 -20.45
C ASN A 290 -12.75 -3.69 -21.91
N ASN A 291 -12.27 -2.72 -22.68
CA ASN A 291 -12.69 -2.54 -24.06
C ASN A 291 -12.04 -3.57 -25.01
N LYS A 292 -12.87 -4.35 -25.71
CA LYS A 292 -12.45 -5.50 -26.55
C LYS A 292 -12.47 -5.23 -28.05
N ILE A 293 -12.41 -3.98 -28.50
CA ILE A 293 -12.45 -3.61 -29.93
C ILE A 293 -11.49 -4.47 -30.80
N TRP A 294 -10.41 -4.98 -30.22
CA TRP A 294 -9.34 -5.70 -30.93
C TRP A 294 -9.44 -7.24 -30.92
N LYS A 295 -10.39 -7.85 -30.19
CA LYS A 295 -10.56 -9.32 -30.21
C LYS A 295 -11.33 -9.85 -31.43
N ASN A 296 -12.06 -9.00 -32.14
CA ASN A 296 -12.92 -9.42 -33.25
C ASN A 296 -12.24 -9.46 -34.63
N TYR A 297 -10.91 -9.30 -34.68
CA TYR A 297 -10.12 -9.41 -35.92
C TYR A 297 -9.15 -10.60 -35.96
N GLY A 298 -9.35 -11.59 -35.07
CA GLY A 298 -8.70 -12.89 -35.19
C GLY A 298 -9.62 -13.86 -35.95
N ILE A 299 -9.21 -14.19 -37.17
CA ILE A 299 -9.67 -15.34 -37.96
C ILE A 299 -9.48 -16.63 -37.15
#